data_AF-A0A1Z4RLJ6-F1
#
_entry.id   AF-A0A1Z4RLJ6-F1
#
_cell.length_a   1.000
_cell.length_b   1.000
_cell.length_c   1.000
_cell.angle_alpha   90.00
_cell.angle_beta   90.00
_cell.angle_gamma   90.00
#
_symmetry.space_group_name_H-M   'P 1'
#
loop_
_entity.id
_entity.type
_entity.pdbx_description
1 polymer ?
#
loop_
_entity_poly.entity_id
_entity_poly.type
_entity_poly.pdbx_seq_one_letter_code
_entity_poly.pdbx_strand_id
1 'polypeptide(L)'
;MKRKTFTTGFKQVFGTLSLSLTMIIGVSNNQVLAADPFRTENPRDIGKHTEQAFKTIFFEGDYKSVSQELQLAEVEEADEPLAYAMLASLAYTERDWEKIQKYALKTLESAEKLSQSDPVRGNLYLAVGHFLDGAYVYEKQGALDAINKLQLVFKYLDQAEAEDPNDPELNLIKGYIDLLLAVNLPFSKPEQAIARFESYAAPNYLVERGLAVAYRDLEQYDQALKYVKSAIKIAPDNPEHYYLKGQILRQLGKRNNNVEILQQAQQNFEQALLKSSQLPDFVLKSLKRETRLTQEKIAELKATQ
;
A
#
# COMPACT_ATOMS: atom_id res chain seq x y z
N MET A 1 -55.24 38.70 -20.75
CA MET A 1 -55.90 38.78 -22.07
C MET A 1 -54.81 38.95 -23.12
N LYS A 2 -54.69 38.00 -24.08
CA LYS A 2 -54.13 38.07 -25.47
C LYS A 2 -52.81 38.83 -25.73
N ARG A 3 -51.91 38.46 -26.64
CA ARG A 3 -51.49 37.27 -27.41
C ARG A 3 -50.35 37.80 -28.33
N LYS A 4 -49.29 37.01 -28.52
CA LYS A 4 -48.49 36.83 -29.76
C LYS A 4 -47.79 38.03 -30.45
N THR A 5 -46.45 37.97 -30.42
CA THR A 5 -45.49 37.90 -31.54
C THR A 5 -45.96 38.26 -32.97
N PHE A 6 -45.24 39.14 -33.70
CA PHE A 6 -44.25 38.78 -34.76
C PHE A 6 -43.75 40.01 -35.57
N THR A 7 -42.53 39.86 -36.12
CA THR A 7 -41.90 40.52 -37.30
C THR A 7 -41.70 42.04 -37.26
N THR A 8 -40.55 42.62 -37.60
CA THR A 8 -39.86 42.57 -38.91
C THR A 8 -38.49 43.25 -38.71
N GLY A 9 -37.39 42.75 -39.25
CA GLY A 9 -36.86 43.33 -40.49
C GLY A 9 -35.40 43.74 -40.38
N PHE A 10 -34.56 42.96 -41.07
CA PHE A 10 -33.16 43.15 -41.38
C PHE A 10 -32.82 44.58 -41.88
N LYS A 11 -31.81 45.24 -41.29
CA LYS A 11 -30.87 46.11 -42.02
C LYS A 11 -29.49 46.04 -41.36
N GLN A 12 -28.57 45.37 -42.05
CA GLN A 12 -27.12 45.48 -41.85
C GLN A 12 -26.65 46.87 -42.27
N VAL A 13 -25.86 47.54 -41.44
CA VAL A 13 -24.78 48.44 -41.90
C VAL A 13 -23.56 48.26 -40.99
N PHE A 14 -22.44 48.10 -41.66
CA PHE A 14 -21.10 47.79 -41.18
C PHE A 14 -20.56 48.75 -40.12
N GLY A 15 -19.90 48.18 -39.11
CA GLY A 15 -19.04 48.88 -38.16
C GLY A 15 -17.99 47.92 -37.62
N THR A 16 -16.86 47.87 -38.31
CA THR A 16 -15.68 47.05 -38.01
C THR A 16 -15.14 47.31 -36.61
N LEU A 17 -15.19 46.30 -35.74
CA LEU A 17 -14.18 46.09 -34.72
C LEU A 17 -14.03 44.58 -34.51
N SER A 18 -13.08 44.05 -35.27
CA SER A 18 -12.43 42.77 -35.01
C SER A 18 -11.74 42.84 -33.65
N LEU A 19 -12.47 42.51 -32.58
CA LEU A 19 -11.85 41.79 -31.48
C LEU A 19 -11.95 40.31 -31.83
N SER A 20 -10.91 39.83 -32.51
CA SER A 20 -10.55 38.42 -32.46
C SER A 20 -10.35 38.08 -30.99
N LEU A 21 -11.40 37.56 -30.35
CA LEU A 21 -11.28 36.81 -29.12
C LEU A 21 -10.55 35.52 -29.51
N THR A 22 -9.22 35.59 -29.58
CA THR A 22 -8.39 34.40 -29.51
C THR A 22 -8.61 33.83 -28.11
N MET A 23 -9.66 33.01 -27.99
CA MET A 23 -9.64 31.91 -27.05
C MET A 23 -8.44 31.07 -27.46
N ILE A 24 -7.29 31.35 -26.87
CA ILE A 24 -6.28 30.33 -26.65
C ILE A 24 -6.96 29.39 -25.68
N ILE A 25 -7.72 28.42 -26.23
CA ILE A 25 -7.93 27.16 -25.55
C ILE A 25 -6.51 26.62 -25.46
N GLY A 26 -5.87 26.88 -24.32
CA GLY A 26 -4.75 26.09 -23.89
C GLY A 26 -5.30 24.68 -23.81
N VAL A 27 -5.15 23.91 -24.88
CA VAL A 27 -5.11 22.47 -24.81
C VAL A 27 -3.85 22.20 -24.02
N SER A 28 -3.93 22.32 -22.68
CA SER A 28 -3.04 21.55 -21.84
C SER A 28 -3.30 20.13 -22.30
N ASN A 29 -2.30 19.53 -22.92
CA ASN A 29 -2.22 18.09 -23.09
C ASN A 29 -2.55 17.47 -21.74
N ASN A 30 -3.80 17.09 -21.52
CA ASN A 30 -4.12 16.02 -20.60
C ASN A 30 -3.62 14.75 -21.30
N GLN A 31 -2.29 14.61 -21.39
CA GLN A 31 -1.72 13.30 -21.19
C GLN A 31 -2.31 12.84 -19.87
N VAL A 32 -2.91 11.66 -19.89
CA VAL A 32 -3.50 11.01 -18.72
C VAL A 32 -2.36 10.77 -17.72
N LEU A 33 -2.00 11.81 -16.97
CA LEU A 33 -0.96 11.81 -15.95
C LEU A 33 -1.68 11.62 -14.62
N ALA A 34 -1.90 10.37 -14.25
CA ALA A 34 -2.12 9.99 -12.87
C ALA A 34 -1.89 8.49 -12.71
N ALA A 35 -0.63 8.07 -12.82
CA ALA A 35 -0.14 6.81 -12.29
C ALA A 35 0.61 7.10 -10.98
N ASP A 36 -0.03 7.75 -10.00
CA ASP A 36 0.55 7.97 -8.67
C ASP A 36 -0.50 7.63 -7.60
N PRO A 37 -0.41 6.47 -6.93
CA PRO A 37 -1.34 6.11 -5.87
C PRO A 37 -1.05 6.86 -4.55
N PHE A 38 0.05 7.60 -4.45
CA PHE A 38 0.52 8.23 -3.22
C PHE A 38 0.18 9.72 -3.18
N ARG A 39 0.25 10.44 -4.31
CA ARG A 39 0.13 11.91 -4.34
C ARG A 39 -1.08 12.38 -5.11
N THR A 40 -1.89 13.25 -4.47
CA THR A 40 -2.96 13.99 -5.15
C THR A 40 -2.50 15.31 -5.74
N GLU A 41 -1.42 15.88 -5.19
CA GLU A 41 -0.78 17.10 -5.67
C GLU A 41 0.62 16.77 -6.20
N ASN A 42 0.97 17.30 -7.37
CA ASN A 42 2.23 17.00 -8.07
C ASN A 42 2.48 15.48 -8.23
N PRO A 43 1.57 14.75 -8.89
CA PRO A 43 1.70 13.31 -9.06
C PRO A 43 2.95 12.97 -9.87
N ARG A 44 3.60 11.87 -9.50
CA ARG A 44 4.77 11.33 -10.17
C ARG A 44 4.34 10.20 -11.09
N ASP A 45 4.81 10.22 -12.32
CA ASP A 45 4.48 9.16 -13.27
C ASP A 45 5.28 7.90 -12.93
N ILE A 46 4.61 6.87 -12.41
CA ILE A 46 5.20 5.54 -12.18
C ILE A 46 4.88 4.57 -13.32
N GLY A 47 4.12 5.01 -14.32
CA GLY A 47 3.62 4.16 -15.39
C GLY A 47 2.36 3.36 -15.02
N LYS A 48 1.53 3.12 -16.04
CA LYS A 48 0.21 2.50 -15.93
C LYS A 48 0.27 1.05 -15.44
N HIS A 49 1.31 0.29 -15.82
CA HIS A 49 1.45 -1.12 -15.47
C HIS A 49 1.90 -1.27 -14.02
N THR A 50 2.84 -0.46 -13.57
CA THR A 50 3.25 -0.39 -12.18
C THR A 50 2.08 0.05 -11.30
N GLU A 51 1.31 1.06 -11.69
CA GLU A 51 0.13 1.50 -10.94
C GLU A 51 -0.93 0.39 -10.85
N GLN A 52 -1.23 -0.27 -11.97
CA GLN A 52 -2.20 -1.36 -11.99
C GLN A 52 -1.73 -2.53 -11.14
N ALA A 53 -0.45 -2.92 -11.23
CA ALA A 53 0.13 -3.97 -10.41
C ALA A 53 0.06 -3.62 -8.91
N PHE A 54 0.35 -2.36 -8.56
CA PHE A 54 0.24 -1.86 -7.20
C PHE A 54 -1.21 -1.97 -6.69
N LYS A 55 -2.20 -1.55 -7.49
CA LYS A 55 -3.62 -1.68 -7.13
C LYS A 55 -4.03 -3.14 -6.96
N THR A 56 -3.67 -4.02 -7.88
CA THR A 56 -4.00 -5.45 -7.79
C THR A 56 -3.43 -6.10 -6.52
N ILE A 57 -2.18 -5.80 -6.16
CA ILE A 57 -1.58 -6.34 -4.93
C ILE A 57 -2.21 -5.72 -3.68
N PHE A 58 -2.23 -4.40 -3.60
CA PHE A 58 -2.45 -3.69 -2.33
C PHE A 58 -3.90 -3.27 -2.10
N PHE A 59 -4.64 -2.96 -3.17
CA PHE A 59 -6.06 -2.62 -3.06
C PHE A 59 -6.92 -3.89 -3.13
N GLU A 60 -6.68 -4.76 -4.12
CA GLU A 60 -7.50 -5.97 -4.34
C GLU A 60 -7.05 -7.16 -3.48
N GLY A 61 -5.81 -7.13 -2.97
CA GLY A 61 -5.25 -8.24 -2.20
C GLY A 61 -5.02 -9.48 -3.07
N ASP A 62 -4.68 -9.29 -4.35
CA ASP A 62 -4.41 -10.35 -5.31
C ASP A 62 -2.93 -10.41 -5.67
N TYR A 63 -2.26 -11.38 -5.06
CA TYR A 63 -0.84 -11.63 -5.23
C TYR A 63 -0.54 -12.63 -6.35
N LYS A 64 -1.57 -13.31 -6.87
CA LYS A 64 -1.40 -14.44 -7.80
C LYS A 64 -1.73 -14.05 -9.24
N SER A 65 -2.64 -13.11 -9.48
CA SER A 65 -2.98 -12.67 -10.84
C SER A 65 -2.05 -11.59 -11.41
N VAL A 66 -1.31 -10.88 -10.56
CA VAL A 66 -0.53 -9.68 -10.93
C VAL A 66 0.68 -9.94 -11.86
N SER A 67 1.08 -11.20 -12.04
CA SER A 67 2.31 -11.57 -12.76
C SER A 67 2.40 -11.00 -14.18
N GLN A 68 1.30 -11.01 -14.94
CA GLN A 68 1.30 -10.47 -16.30
C GLN A 68 1.55 -8.96 -16.31
N GLU A 69 0.94 -8.23 -15.38
CA GLU A 69 1.06 -6.77 -15.31
C GLU A 69 2.48 -6.34 -14.93
N LEU A 70 3.10 -7.04 -13.97
CA LEU A 70 4.49 -6.78 -13.59
C LEU A 70 5.49 -7.12 -14.71
N GLN A 71 5.19 -8.11 -15.56
CA GLN A 71 6.02 -8.40 -16.73
C GLN A 71 5.95 -7.26 -17.77
N LEU A 72 4.78 -6.66 -17.94
CA LEU A 72 4.62 -5.49 -18.80
C LEU A 72 5.36 -4.28 -18.20
N ALA A 73 5.25 -4.04 -16.89
CA ALA A 73 6.02 -3.00 -16.21
C ALA A 73 7.55 -3.21 -16.36
N GLU A 74 8.05 -4.44 -16.20
CA GLU A 74 9.49 -4.73 -16.37
C GLU A 74 10.02 -4.38 -17.78
N VAL A 75 9.17 -4.42 -18.81
CA VAL A 75 9.55 -4.17 -20.21
C VAL A 75 9.28 -2.73 -20.63
N GLU A 76 8.10 -2.19 -20.30
CA GLU A 76 7.63 -0.87 -20.76
C GLU A 76 8.03 0.27 -19.81
N GLU A 77 8.32 -0.02 -18.54
CA GLU A 77 8.54 0.96 -17.45
C GLU A 77 9.88 0.70 -16.74
N ALA A 78 10.94 0.42 -17.52
CA ALA A 78 12.22 -0.09 -17.03
C ALA A 78 12.97 0.82 -16.04
N ASP A 79 12.66 2.11 -16.01
CA ASP A 79 13.26 3.08 -15.07
C ASP A 79 12.45 3.24 -13.76
N GLU A 80 11.33 2.53 -13.60
CA GLU A 80 10.48 2.61 -12.40
C GLU A 80 10.93 1.57 -11.33
N PRO A 81 11.50 2.02 -10.18
CA PRO A 81 11.96 1.11 -9.13
C PRO A 81 10.86 0.33 -8.40
N LEU A 82 9.64 0.87 -8.30
CA LEU A 82 8.53 0.23 -7.58
C LEU A 82 8.13 -1.11 -8.20
N ALA A 83 8.15 -1.22 -9.53
CA ALA A 83 7.87 -2.47 -10.23
C ALA A 83 8.85 -3.58 -9.80
N TYR A 84 10.14 -3.25 -9.73
CA TYR A 84 11.19 -4.17 -9.28
C TYR A 84 11.09 -4.50 -7.79
N ALA A 85 10.75 -3.51 -6.95
CA ALA A 85 10.51 -3.76 -5.53
C ALA A 85 9.32 -4.71 -5.30
N MET A 86 8.24 -4.58 -6.08
CA MET A 86 7.08 -5.50 -6.03
C MET A 86 7.46 -6.91 -6.49
N LEU A 87 8.22 -7.03 -7.59
CA LEU A 87 8.73 -8.32 -8.08
C LEU A 87 9.64 -9.02 -7.06
N ALA A 88 10.55 -8.28 -6.42
CA ALA A 88 11.40 -8.81 -5.36
C ALA A 88 10.59 -9.25 -4.14
N SER A 89 9.58 -8.46 -3.75
CA SER A 89 8.70 -8.76 -2.62
C SER A 89 7.88 -10.03 -2.85
N LEU A 90 7.33 -10.21 -4.06
CA LEU A 90 6.62 -11.44 -4.43
C LEU A 90 7.57 -12.65 -4.42
N ALA A 91 8.77 -12.51 -5.00
CA ALA A 91 9.80 -13.55 -4.96
C ALA A 91 10.19 -13.94 -3.53
N TYR A 92 10.20 -12.98 -2.59
CA TYR A 92 10.39 -13.25 -1.16
C TYR A 92 9.30 -14.16 -0.58
N THR A 93 8.03 -13.91 -0.95
CA THR A 93 6.93 -14.78 -0.50
C THR A 93 7.03 -16.21 -1.03
N GLU A 94 7.68 -16.39 -2.19
CA GLU A 94 7.92 -17.67 -2.85
C GLU A 94 9.25 -18.31 -2.46
N ARG A 95 10.09 -17.61 -1.67
CA ARG A 95 11.46 -17.98 -1.32
C ARG A 95 12.37 -18.18 -2.53
N ASP A 96 12.13 -17.43 -3.60
CA ASP A 96 12.96 -17.40 -4.80
C ASP A 96 14.11 -16.41 -4.62
N TRP A 97 15.15 -16.83 -3.89
CA TRP A 97 16.28 -15.97 -3.49
C TRP A 97 17.06 -15.39 -4.68
N GLU A 98 17.13 -16.10 -5.79
CA GLU A 98 17.81 -15.61 -7.00
C GLU A 98 17.02 -14.45 -7.63
N LYS A 99 15.69 -14.57 -7.69
CA LYS A 99 14.84 -13.45 -8.15
C LYS A 99 14.86 -12.27 -7.18
N ILE A 100 14.87 -12.51 -5.87
CA ILE A 100 14.99 -11.44 -4.87
C ILE A 100 16.26 -10.63 -5.14
N GLN A 101 17.41 -11.30 -5.29
CA GLN A 101 18.66 -10.61 -5.59
C GLN A 101 18.60 -9.86 -6.92
N LYS A 102 18.14 -10.52 -8.00
CA LYS A 102 17.99 -9.91 -9.33
C LYS A 102 17.20 -8.59 -9.24
N TYR A 103 16.04 -8.62 -8.59
CA TYR A 103 15.15 -7.47 -8.55
C TYR A 103 15.54 -6.43 -7.50
N ALA A 104 16.22 -6.83 -6.41
CA ALA A 104 16.84 -5.88 -5.49
C ALA A 104 17.91 -5.03 -6.19
N LEU A 105 18.79 -5.66 -6.99
CA LEU A 105 19.80 -4.95 -7.77
C LEU A 105 19.19 -4.03 -8.83
N LYS A 106 18.14 -4.48 -9.52
CA LYS A 106 17.40 -3.62 -10.46
C LYS A 106 16.74 -2.42 -9.78
N THR A 107 16.18 -2.63 -8.58
CA THR A 107 15.59 -1.54 -7.76
C THR A 107 16.66 -0.50 -7.41
N LEU A 108 17.86 -0.94 -7.02
CA LEU A 108 18.99 -0.05 -6.74
C LEU A 108 19.41 0.73 -7.99
N GLU A 109 19.59 0.04 -9.13
CA GLU A 109 20.02 0.68 -10.38
C GLU A 109 19.05 1.76 -10.85
N SER A 110 17.74 1.48 -10.87
CA SER A 110 16.74 2.48 -11.27
C SER A 110 16.61 3.61 -10.25
N ALA A 111 16.75 3.32 -8.95
CA ALA A 111 16.75 4.33 -7.90
C ALA A 111 17.95 5.31 -8.00
N GLU A 112 19.14 4.83 -8.36
CA GLU A 112 20.31 5.68 -8.59
C GLU A 112 20.08 6.68 -9.74
N LYS A 113 19.44 6.22 -10.83
CA LYS A 113 19.06 7.09 -11.95
C LYS A 113 17.99 8.09 -11.53
N LEU A 114 16.95 7.61 -10.83
CA LEU A 114 15.83 8.43 -10.37
C LEU A 114 16.27 9.53 -9.39
N SER A 115 17.29 9.28 -8.59
CA SER A 115 17.84 10.25 -7.62
C SER A 115 18.26 11.60 -8.25
N GLN A 116 18.52 11.64 -9.56
CA GLN A 116 18.91 12.86 -10.26
C GLN A 116 17.72 13.81 -10.52
N SER A 117 16.52 13.26 -10.70
CA SER A 117 15.29 14.02 -11.00
C SER A 117 14.31 14.05 -9.84
N ASP A 118 14.37 13.04 -8.97
CA ASP A 118 13.53 12.87 -7.80
C ASP A 118 14.34 12.30 -6.63
N PRO A 119 15.02 13.18 -5.85
CA PRO A 119 15.85 12.76 -4.73
C PRO A 119 15.07 12.01 -3.64
N VAL A 120 13.79 12.32 -3.43
CA VAL A 120 12.97 11.66 -2.40
C VAL A 120 12.74 10.20 -2.77
N ARG A 121 12.24 9.91 -3.98
CA ARG A 121 12.03 8.52 -4.43
C ARG A 121 13.34 7.81 -4.70
N GLY A 122 14.33 8.49 -5.27
CA GLY A 122 15.65 7.91 -5.48
C GLY A 122 16.24 7.37 -4.18
N ASN A 123 16.29 8.19 -3.12
CA ASN A 123 16.74 7.74 -1.81
C ASN A 123 15.81 6.68 -1.19
N LEU A 124 14.48 6.83 -1.30
CA LEU A 124 13.53 5.83 -0.81
C LEU A 124 13.77 4.44 -1.42
N TYR A 125 13.94 4.36 -2.74
CA TYR A 125 14.15 3.08 -3.42
C TYR A 125 15.59 2.56 -3.30
N LEU A 126 16.57 3.41 -3.01
CA LEU A 126 17.88 2.96 -2.54
C LEU A 126 17.75 2.24 -1.18
N ALA A 127 16.95 2.79 -0.26
CA ALA A 127 16.67 2.11 1.00
C ALA A 127 15.93 0.79 0.79
N VAL A 128 14.87 0.77 -0.02
CA VAL A 128 14.10 -0.45 -0.35
C VAL A 128 14.98 -1.50 -1.02
N GLY A 129 15.79 -1.12 -2.00
CA GLY A 129 16.71 -2.02 -2.69
C GLY A 129 17.74 -2.64 -1.74
N HIS A 130 18.31 -1.85 -0.82
CA HIS A 130 19.22 -2.37 0.20
C HIS A 130 18.54 -3.26 1.24
N PHE A 131 17.27 -3.00 1.57
CA PHE A 131 16.50 -3.89 2.44
C PHE A 131 16.30 -5.27 1.78
N LEU A 132 15.91 -5.29 0.50
CA LEU A 132 15.70 -6.53 -0.26
C LEU A 132 16.99 -7.31 -0.49
N ASP A 133 18.08 -6.61 -0.87
CA ASP A 133 19.40 -7.23 -1.01
C ASP A 133 19.94 -7.71 0.34
N GLY A 134 19.69 -6.95 1.41
CA GLY A 134 19.97 -7.35 2.78
C GLY A 134 19.27 -8.64 3.20
N ALA A 135 18.03 -8.85 2.76
CA ALA A 135 17.31 -10.11 2.99
C ALA A 135 17.97 -11.30 2.29
N TYR A 136 18.45 -11.12 1.05
CA TYR A 136 19.24 -12.13 0.35
C TYR A 136 20.56 -12.43 1.07
N VAL A 137 21.32 -11.38 1.44
CA VAL A 137 22.59 -11.52 2.17
C VAL A 137 22.36 -12.23 3.51
N TYR A 138 21.31 -11.86 4.24
CA TYR A 138 20.95 -12.52 5.49
C TYR A 138 20.75 -14.02 5.31
N GLU A 139 20.00 -14.43 4.28
CA GLU A 139 19.72 -15.84 4.02
C GLU A 139 20.99 -16.60 3.60
N LYS A 140 21.82 -16.01 2.74
CA LYS A 140 22.96 -16.70 2.13
C LYS A 140 24.25 -16.66 2.96
N GLN A 141 24.45 -15.59 3.72
CA GLN A 141 25.71 -15.25 4.37
C GLN A 141 25.54 -15.05 5.88
N GLY A 142 24.34 -14.62 6.31
CA GLY A 142 23.98 -14.52 7.72
C GLY A 142 23.79 -13.08 8.20
N ALA A 143 23.40 -12.94 9.47
CA ALA A 143 23.00 -11.66 10.06
C ALA A 143 24.12 -10.63 10.12
N LEU A 144 25.36 -11.07 10.35
CA LEU A 144 26.50 -10.17 10.47
C LEU A 144 26.79 -9.45 9.14
N ASP A 145 26.74 -10.18 8.02
CA ASP A 145 26.95 -9.58 6.70
C ASP A 145 25.79 -8.66 6.28
N ALA A 146 24.57 -8.98 6.72
CA ALA A 146 23.39 -8.18 6.44
C ALA A 146 23.35 -6.84 7.21
N ILE A 147 24.12 -6.68 8.30
CA ILE A 147 24.07 -5.46 9.14
C ILE A 147 24.47 -4.20 8.37
N ASN A 148 25.42 -4.33 7.43
CA ASN A 148 25.88 -3.22 6.60
C ASN A 148 24.77 -2.74 5.66
N LYS A 149 23.92 -3.66 5.18
CA LYS A 149 22.76 -3.32 4.35
C LYS A 149 21.71 -2.60 5.17
N LEU A 150 21.44 -3.05 6.39
CA LEU A 150 20.52 -2.38 7.30
C LEU A 150 20.94 -0.94 7.62
N GLN A 151 22.24 -0.68 7.80
CA GLN A 151 22.75 0.69 7.97
C GLN A 151 22.47 1.57 6.75
N LEU A 152 22.60 1.02 5.54
CA LEU A 152 22.27 1.73 4.30
C LEU A 152 20.77 2.02 4.19
N VAL A 153 19.90 1.09 4.62
CA VAL A 153 18.45 1.32 4.66
C VAL A 153 18.14 2.59 5.44
N PHE A 154 18.62 2.69 6.69
CA PHE A 154 18.34 3.87 7.51
C PHE A 154 19.00 5.14 6.98
N LYS A 155 20.24 5.04 6.49
CA LYS A 155 20.93 6.18 5.85
C LYS A 155 20.08 6.78 4.73
N TYR A 156 19.57 5.96 3.81
CA TYR A 156 18.81 6.46 2.67
C TYR A 156 17.39 6.89 3.03
N LEU A 157 16.75 6.28 4.04
CA LEU A 157 15.49 6.81 4.58
C LEU A 157 15.67 8.21 5.20
N ASP A 158 16.75 8.43 5.95
CA ASP A 158 17.07 9.74 6.52
C ASP A 158 17.35 10.77 5.43
N GLN A 159 18.01 10.37 4.34
CA GLN A 159 18.24 11.25 3.19
C GLN A 159 16.94 11.59 2.46
N ALA A 160 16.05 10.61 2.23
CA ALA A 160 14.73 10.87 1.63
C ALA A 160 13.90 11.82 2.51
N GLU A 161 13.93 11.64 3.84
CA GLU A 161 13.22 12.49 4.79
C GLU A 161 13.80 13.92 4.84
N ALA A 162 15.10 14.08 4.66
CA ALA A 162 15.72 15.40 4.58
C ALA A 162 15.30 16.20 3.34
N GLU A 163 14.98 15.52 2.23
CA GLU A 163 14.51 16.14 0.98
C GLU A 163 13.04 16.56 1.06
N ASP A 164 12.16 15.66 1.53
CA ASP A 164 10.76 15.97 1.80
C ASP A 164 10.23 15.13 2.99
N PRO A 165 10.13 15.73 4.20
CA PRO A 165 9.70 15.00 5.38
C PRO A 165 8.21 14.62 5.35
N ASN A 166 7.42 15.26 4.49
CA ASN A 166 5.97 15.07 4.41
C ASN A 166 5.57 14.23 3.18
N ASP A 167 6.53 13.71 2.42
CA ASP A 167 6.26 12.92 1.23
C ASP A 167 5.43 11.65 1.59
N PRO A 168 4.31 11.40 0.89
CA PRO A 168 3.39 10.36 1.31
C PRO A 168 3.86 8.93 1.07
N GLU A 169 4.63 8.71 0.01
CA GLU A 169 5.19 7.40 -0.33
C GLU A 169 6.30 7.02 0.66
N LEU A 170 7.18 7.98 0.97
CA LEU A 170 8.18 7.84 2.03
C LEU A 170 7.51 7.55 3.38
N ASN A 171 6.51 8.34 3.77
CA ASN A 171 5.83 8.19 5.04
C ASN A 171 5.05 6.87 5.13
N LEU A 172 4.59 6.34 4.00
CA LEU A 172 4.00 4.99 3.96
C LEU A 172 5.04 3.92 4.31
N ILE A 173 6.17 3.87 3.58
CA ILE A 173 7.17 2.82 3.77
C ILE A 173 7.87 2.97 5.13
N LYS A 174 8.37 4.18 5.43
CA LYS A 174 9.03 4.48 6.70
C LYS A 174 8.08 4.30 7.89
N GLY A 175 6.81 4.69 7.75
CA GLY A 175 5.83 4.52 8.81
C GLY A 175 5.55 3.04 9.13
N TYR A 176 5.47 2.16 8.14
CA TYR A 176 5.38 0.72 8.40
C TYR A 176 6.61 0.19 9.15
N ILE A 177 7.81 0.64 8.80
CA ILE A 177 9.05 0.27 9.49
C ILE A 177 9.04 0.79 10.93
N ASP A 178 8.73 2.08 11.13
CA ASP A 178 8.68 2.72 12.44
C ASP A 178 7.66 2.04 13.35
N LEU A 179 6.47 1.68 12.83
CA LEU A 179 5.45 0.94 13.58
C LEU A 179 5.91 -0.47 13.94
N LEU A 180 6.52 -1.21 13.01
CA LEU A 180 7.07 -2.54 13.27
C LEU A 180 8.15 -2.49 14.37
N LEU A 181 9.09 -1.56 14.25
CA LEU A 181 10.13 -1.35 15.25
C LEU A 181 9.49 -0.92 16.57
N ALA A 182 8.44 -0.11 16.51
CA ALA A 182 7.87 0.44 17.71
C ALA A 182 7.22 -0.60 18.61
N VAL A 183 6.52 -1.55 18.01
CA VAL A 183 5.89 -2.64 18.75
C VAL A 183 6.89 -3.67 19.26
N ASN A 184 8.06 -3.79 18.62
CA ASN A 184 9.05 -4.83 18.96
C ASN A 184 10.24 -4.32 19.79
N LEU A 185 10.43 -3.00 19.92
CA LEU A 185 11.55 -2.39 20.64
C LEU A 185 11.07 -1.47 21.78
N PRO A 186 11.59 -1.64 23.01
CA PRO A 186 11.10 -0.94 24.20
C PRO A 186 11.44 0.55 24.26
N PHE A 187 12.16 1.08 23.26
CA PHE A 187 12.66 2.46 23.22
C PHE A 187 11.89 3.37 22.27
N SER A 188 10.92 2.83 21.54
CA SER A 188 10.09 3.59 20.64
C SER A 188 8.89 4.21 21.36
N LYS A 189 8.29 5.26 20.77
CA LYS A 189 6.98 5.77 21.16
C LYS A 189 5.99 5.50 20.04
N PRO A 190 5.21 4.39 20.10
CA PRO A 190 4.27 4.01 19.06
C PRO A 190 3.33 5.14 18.66
N GLU A 191 2.96 6.02 19.59
CA GLU A 191 2.05 7.14 19.34
C GLU A 191 2.60 8.15 18.33
N GLN A 192 3.92 8.38 18.34
CA GLN A 192 4.55 9.32 17.39
C GLN A 192 4.62 8.71 15.98
N ALA A 193 4.97 7.43 15.89
CA ALA A 193 4.98 6.70 14.63
C ALA A 193 3.57 6.65 14.02
N ILE A 194 2.54 6.36 14.85
CA ILE A 194 1.13 6.39 14.45
C ILE A 194 0.73 7.77 13.94
N ALA A 195 1.00 8.84 14.69
CA ALA A 195 0.60 10.19 14.31
C ALA A 195 1.25 10.64 12.99
N ARG A 196 2.53 10.32 12.78
CA ARG A 196 3.22 10.62 11.52
C ARG A 196 2.64 9.82 10.36
N PHE A 197 2.40 8.53 10.57
CA PHE A 197 1.79 7.65 9.57
C PHE A 197 0.39 8.11 9.17
N GLU A 198 -0.45 8.49 10.14
CA GLU A 198 -1.79 9.04 9.89
C GLU A 198 -1.78 10.36 9.12
N SER A 199 -0.80 11.23 9.40
CA SER A 199 -0.80 12.59 8.87
C SER A 199 -0.25 12.68 7.45
N TYR A 200 0.74 11.85 7.13
CA TYR A 200 1.51 12.01 5.90
C TYR A 200 1.45 10.81 4.97
N ALA A 201 1.26 9.59 5.45
CA ALA A 201 1.26 8.43 4.56
C ALA A 201 0.02 8.40 3.67
N ALA A 202 0.21 7.88 2.46
CA ALA A 202 -0.89 7.58 1.54
C ALA A 202 -0.51 6.37 0.68
N PRO A 203 -1.46 5.67 0.02
CA PRO A 203 -2.91 5.91 0.03
C PRO A 203 -3.61 5.48 1.31
N ASN A 204 -4.75 6.13 1.60
CA ASN A 204 -5.54 5.90 2.82
C ASN A 204 -5.87 4.43 3.09
N TYR A 205 -6.17 3.61 2.07
CA TYR A 205 -6.51 2.20 2.31
C TYR A 205 -5.34 1.39 2.91
N LEU A 206 -4.09 1.71 2.54
CA LEU A 206 -2.92 1.11 3.15
C LEU A 206 -2.66 1.70 4.54
N VAL A 207 -2.93 2.98 4.76
CA VAL A 207 -2.80 3.60 6.08
C VAL A 207 -3.77 2.98 7.08
N GLU A 208 -5.03 2.84 6.71
CA GLU A 208 -6.09 2.23 7.52
C GLU A 208 -5.76 0.76 7.87
N ARG A 209 -5.27 -0.01 6.89
CA ARG A 209 -4.77 -1.38 7.15
C ARG A 209 -3.57 -1.38 8.10
N GLY A 210 -2.60 -0.49 7.90
CA GLY A 210 -1.39 -0.42 8.71
C GLY A 210 -1.65 -0.03 10.16
N LEU A 211 -2.55 0.93 10.39
CA LEU A 211 -2.98 1.33 11.73
C LEU A 211 -3.75 0.22 12.44
N ALA A 212 -4.60 -0.51 11.72
CA ALA A 212 -5.27 -1.68 12.28
C ALA A 212 -4.28 -2.75 12.76
N VAL A 213 -3.20 -2.99 12.01
CA VAL A 213 -2.11 -3.89 12.41
C VAL A 213 -1.38 -3.35 13.65
N ALA A 214 -0.98 -2.08 13.64
CA ALA A 214 -0.26 -1.47 14.75
C ALA A 214 -1.08 -1.53 16.06
N TYR A 215 -2.35 -1.12 16.02
CA TYR A 215 -3.21 -1.18 17.20
C TYR A 215 -3.53 -2.60 17.65
N ARG A 216 -3.61 -3.58 16.74
CA ARG A 216 -3.73 -4.99 17.10
C ARG A 216 -2.52 -5.44 17.91
N ASP A 217 -1.32 -5.11 17.45
CA ASP A 217 -0.07 -5.57 18.07
C ASP A 217 0.23 -4.80 19.38
N LEU A 218 -0.33 -3.60 19.55
CA LEU A 218 -0.39 -2.88 20.83
C LEU A 218 -1.52 -3.38 21.77
N GLU A 219 -2.26 -4.42 21.38
CA GLU A 219 -3.43 -4.96 22.08
C GLU A 219 -4.57 -3.93 22.34
N GLN A 220 -4.61 -2.85 21.55
CA GLN A 220 -5.65 -1.82 21.57
C GLN A 220 -6.76 -2.20 20.59
N TYR A 221 -7.54 -3.23 20.94
CA TYR A 221 -8.47 -3.88 20.02
C TYR A 221 -9.61 -2.99 19.53
N ASP A 222 -10.08 -2.01 20.31
CA ASP A 222 -11.15 -1.11 19.89
C ASP A 222 -10.70 -0.19 18.75
N GLN A 223 -9.51 0.39 18.86
CA GLN A 223 -8.86 1.14 17.78
C GLN A 223 -8.61 0.23 16.59
N ALA A 224 -8.02 -0.95 16.79
CA ALA A 224 -7.75 -1.90 15.70
C ALA A 224 -9.04 -2.23 14.91
N LEU A 225 -10.16 -2.45 15.62
CA LEU A 225 -11.47 -2.68 15.02
C LEU A 225 -12.01 -1.45 14.25
N LYS A 226 -11.74 -0.23 14.71
CA LYS A 226 -12.11 1.00 14.00
C LYS A 226 -11.39 1.09 12.65
N TYR A 227 -10.07 0.97 12.64
CA TYR A 227 -9.26 1.10 11.41
C TYR A 227 -9.52 -0.04 10.43
N VAL A 228 -9.63 -1.29 10.89
CA VAL A 228 -9.93 -2.41 9.98
C VAL A 228 -11.33 -2.31 9.35
N LYS A 229 -12.31 -1.75 10.08
CA LYS A 229 -13.65 -1.47 9.49
C LYS A 229 -13.57 -0.39 8.41
N SER A 230 -12.72 0.62 8.58
CA SER A 230 -12.46 1.64 7.56
C SER A 230 -11.79 1.02 6.33
N ALA A 231 -10.76 0.19 6.52
CA ALA A 231 -10.08 -0.52 5.44
C ALA A 231 -11.04 -1.41 4.63
N ILE A 232 -11.92 -2.17 5.30
CA ILE A 232 -12.98 -2.97 4.64
C ILE A 232 -13.96 -2.07 3.88
N LYS A 233 -14.31 -0.89 4.40
CA LYS A 233 -15.22 0.03 3.69
C LYS A 233 -14.60 0.57 2.40
N ILE A 234 -13.29 0.81 2.39
CA ILE A 234 -12.57 1.37 1.23
C ILE A 234 -12.29 0.29 0.19
N ALA A 235 -11.81 -0.88 0.61
CA ALA A 235 -11.53 -2.03 -0.26
C ALA A 235 -12.24 -3.28 0.29
N PRO A 236 -13.55 -3.44 -0.01
CA PRO A 236 -14.39 -4.49 0.53
C PRO A 236 -14.10 -5.88 -0.04
N ASP A 237 -13.36 -5.97 -1.15
CA ASP A 237 -13.02 -7.24 -1.80
C ASP A 237 -11.64 -7.78 -1.39
N ASN A 238 -10.87 -7.01 -0.60
CA ASN A 238 -9.54 -7.40 -0.18
C ASN A 238 -9.60 -8.46 0.95
N PRO A 239 -9.16 -9.70 0.72
CA PRO A 239 -9.24 -10.76 1.74
C PRO A 239 -8.38 -10.50 2.98
N GLU A 240 -7.32 -9.72 2.87
CA GLU A 240 -6.45 -9.43 4.01
C GLU A 240 -7.17 -8.62 5.09
N HIS A 241 -8.12 -7.75 4.70
CA HIS A 241 -8.87 -6.94 5.66
C HIS A 241 -9.79 -7.80 6.54
N TYR A 242 -10.45 -8.80 5.96
CA TYR A 242 -11.23 -9.77 6.72
C TYR A 242 -10.34 -10.68 7.55
N TYR A 243 -9.18 -11.09 7.01
CA TYR A 243 -8.23 -11.87 7.78
C TYR A 243 -7.77 -11.10 9.02
N LEU A 244 -7.34 -9.85 8.86
CA LEU A 244 -6.92 -8.96 9.95
C LEU A 244 -8.02 -8.75 10.99
N LYS A 245 -9.25 -8.48 10.55
CA LYS A 245 -10.40 -8.34 11.45
C LYS A 245 -10.67 -9.64 12.23
N GLY A 246 -10.56 -10.79 11.57
CA GLY A 246 -10.63 -12.10 12.22
C GLY A 246 -9.56 -12.28 13.30
N GLN A 247 -8.32 -11.87 13.03
CA GLN A 247 -7.23 -11.93 14.02
C GLN A 247 -7.50 -11.06 15.24
N ILE A 248 -7.92 -9.81 15.03
CA ILE A 248 -8.27 -8.86 16.09
C ILE A 248 -9.40 -9.42 16.96
N LEU A 249 -10.50 -9.87 16.34
CA LEU A 249 -11.64 -10.45 17.06
C LEU A 249 -11.24 -11.73 17.81
N ARG A 250 -10.40 -12.58 17.20
CA ARG A 250 -9.94 -13.81 17.84
C ARG A 250 -9.14 -13.51 19.12
N GLN A 251 -8.23 -12.54 19.07
CA GLN A 251 -7.44 -12.14 20.24
C GLN A 251 -8.34 -11.56 21.34
N LEU A 252 -9.26 -10.64 20.98
CA LEU A 252 -10.22 -10.06 21.90
C LEU A 252 -11.15 -11.13 22.53
N GLY A 253 -11.70 -12.02 21.72
CA GLY A 253 -12.58 -13.10 22.16
C GLY A 253 -11.87 -14.11 23.06
N LYS A 254 -10.61 -14.44 22.77
CA LYS A 254 -9.77 -15.27 23.65
C LYS A 254 -9.50 -14.60 24.99
N ARG A 255 -9.13 -13.31 24.99
CA ARG A 255 -8.83 -12.54 26.20
C ARG A 255 -10.04 -12.48 27.14
N ASN A 256 -11.24 -12.37 26.56
CA ASN A 256 -12.48 -12.22 27.32
C ASN A 256 -13.25 -13.54 27.50
N ASN A 257 -12.72 -14.68 27.03
CA ASN A 257 -13.43 -15.96 26.94
C ASN A 257 -14.85 -15.83 26.34
N ASN A 258 -14.99 -14.99 25.31
CA ASN A 258 -16.28 -14.64 24.71
C ASN A 258 -16.53 -15.44 23.42
N VAL A 259 -17.50 -16.36 23.48
CA VAL A 259 -17.88 -17.23 22.35
C VAL A 259 -18.44 -16.46 21.16
N GLU A 260 -19.24 -15.42 21.40
CA GLU A 260 -19.86 -14.63 20.32
C GLU A 260 -18.78 -13.89 19.50
N ILE A 261 -17.81 -13.27 20.18
CA ILE A 261 -16.70 -12.58 19.51
C ILE A 261 -15.85 -13.59 18.72
N LEU A 262 -15.61 -14.78 19.26
CA LEU A 262 -14.89 -15.84 18.54
C LEU A 262 -15.67 -16.34 17.31
N GLN A 263 -17.00 -16.41 17.37
CA GLN A 263 -17.83 -16.73 16.22
C GLN A 263 -17.74 -15.65 15.14
N GLN A 264 -17.70 -14.37 15.52
CA GLN A 264 -17.45 -13.29 14.56
C GLN A 264 -16.05 -13.40 13.95
N ALA A 265 -15.03 -13.77 14.73
CA ALA A 265 -13.69 -14.02 14.20
C ALA A 265 -13.69 -15.12 13.14
N GLN A 266 -14.36 -16.25 13.43
CA GLN A 266 -14.51 -17.37 12.49
C GLN A 266 -15.19 -16.92 11.19
N GLN A 267 -16.29 -16.16 11.26
CA GLN A 267 -16.97 -15.63 10.06
C GLN A 267 -16.03 -14.78 9.20
N ASN A 268 -15.21 -13.92 9.80
CA ASN A 268 -14.27 -13.08 9.05
C ASN A 268 -13.15 -13.92 8.41
N PHE A 269 -12.66 -14.97 9.09
CA PHE A 269 -11.73 -15.91 8.46
C PHE A 269 -12.35 -16.66 7.28
N GLU A 270 -13.61 -17.06 7.39
CA GLU A 270 -14.36 -17.70 6.29
C GLU A 270 -14.51 -16.74 5.10
N GLN A 271 -14.82 -15.46 5.34
CA GLN A 271 -14.84 -14.44 4.29
C GLN A 271 -13.49 -14.29 3.58
N ALA A 272 -12.39 -14.24 4.32
CA ALA A 272 -11.05 -14.18 3.71
C ALA A 272 -10.75 -15.43 2.86
N LEU A 273 -11.19 -16.61 3.29
CA LEU A 273 -10.98 -17.87 2.58
C LEU A 273 -11.75 -17.97 1.24
N LEU A 274 -12.83 -17.20 1.06
CA LEU A 274 -13.55 -17.11 -0.23
C LEU A 274 -12.64 -16.64 -1.37
N LYS A 275 -11.60 -15.87 -1.06
CA LYS A 275 -10.60 -15.38 -2.02
C LYS A 275 -9.24 -16.06 -1.80
N SER A 276 -9.23 -17.28 -1.30
CA SER A 276 -7.98 -18.00 -1.02
C SER A 276 -7.06 -18.16 -2.23
N SER A 277 -7.60 -18.18 -3.46
CA SER A 277 -6.80 -18.21 -4.69
C SER A 277 -5.96 -16.95 -4.94
N GLN A 278 -6.27 -15.84 -4.28
CA GLN A 278 -5.56 -14.56 -4.40
C GLN A 278 -4.38 -14.46 -3.42
N LEU A 279 -4.39 -15.27 -2.35
CA LEU A 279 -3.47 -15.11 -1.22
C LEU A 279 -2.16 -15.90 -1.40
N PRO A 280 -1.03 -15.40 -0.87
CA PRO A 280 0.20 -16.17 -0.78
C PRO A 280 0.05 -17.40 0.12
N ASP A 281 0.81 -18.45 -0.18
CA ASP A 281 0.73 -19.75 0.50
C ASP A 281 0.99 -19.64 2.01
N PHE A 282 1.91 -18.76 2.42
CA PHE A 282 2.22 -18.54 3.84
C PHE A 282 1.04 -17.89 4.59
N VAL A 283 0.31 -16.97 3.94
CA VAL A 283 -0.91 -16.36 4.49
C VAL A 283 -2.00 -17.42 4.60
N LEU A 284 -2.21 -18.22 3.55
CA LEU A 284 -3.20 -19.30 3.54
C LEU A 284 -2.97 -20.32 4.65
N LYS A 285 -1.71 -20.69 4.87
CA LYS A 285 -1.33 -21.62 5.95
C LYS A 285 -1.69 -21.06 7.32
N SER A 286 -1.38 -19.79 7.57
CA SER A 286 -1.70 -19.10 8.84
C SER A 286 -3.20 -18.93 9.02
N LEU A 287 -3.90 -18.45 8.00
CA LEU A 287 -5.36 -18.29 7.99
C LEU A 287 -6.07 -19.60 8.33
N LYS A 288 -5.77 -20.70 7.60
CA LYS A 288 -6.38 -22.02 7.88
C LYS A 288 -6.11 -22.50 9.30
N ARG A 289 -4.88 -22.30 9.80
CA ARG A 289 -4.51 -22.66 11.16
C ARG A 289 -5.31 -21.85 12.19
N GLU A 290 -5.44 -20.55 12.00
CA GLU A 290 -6.15 -19.67 12.92
C GLU A 290 -7.67 -19.92 12.91
N THR A 291 -8.25 -20.23 11.75
CA THR A 291 -9.65 -20.68 11.65
C THR A 291 -9.88 -21.93 12.53
N ARG A 292 -9.05 -22.97 12.35
CA ARG A 292 -9.15 -24.21 13.14
C ARG A 292 -9.00 -23.95 14.63
N LEU A 293 -7.97 -23.21 15.04
CA LEU A 293 -7.72 -22.89 16.45
C LEU A 293 -8.87 -22.07 17.08
N THR A 294 -9.58 -21.29 16.28
CA THR A 294 -10.75 -20.52 16.75
C THR A 294 -11.95 -21.44 16.98
N GLN A 295 -12.20 -22.38 16.07
CA GLN A 295 -13.25 -23.39 16.22
C GLN A 295 -13.02 -24.28 17.46
N GLU A 296 -11.77 -24.73 17.66
CA GLU A 296 -11.39 -25.50 18.85
C GLU A 296 -11.66 -24.73 20.14
N LYS A 297 -11.28 -23.43 20.19
CA LYS A 297 -11.53 -22.60 21.37
C LYS A 297 -13.01 -22.36 21.63
N ILE A 298 -13.82 -22.20 20.58
CA ILE A 298 -15.28 -22.11 20.72
C ILE A 298 -15.86 -23.38 21.33
N ALA A 299 -15.44 -24.55 20.84
CA ALA A 299 -15.90 -25.84 21.35
C ALA A 299 -15.52 -26.04 22.83
N GLU A 300 -14.27 -25.69 23.20
CA GLU A 300 -13.77 -25.73 24.57
C GLU A 300 -14.62 -24.87 25.53
N LEU A 301 -14.91 -23.62 25.13
CA LEU A 301 -15.70 -22.70 25.96
C LEU A 301 -17.18 -23.12 26.08
N LYS A 302 -17.73 -23.75 25.04
CA LYS A 302 -19.11 -24.29 25.10
C LYS A 302 -19.21 -25.55 25.96
N ALA A 303 -18.15 -26.35 26.05
CA ALA A 303 -18.14 -27.56 26.88
C ALA A 303 -17.96 -27.26 28.38
N THR A 304 -17.58 -26.04 28.73
CA THR A 304 -17.35 -25.58 30.12
C THR A 304 -18.49 -24.73 30.67
N GLN A 305 -19.54 -24.49 29.88
CA GLN A 305 -20.79 -23.82 30.25
C GLN A 305 -21.90 -24.85 30.47
#